data_AF-A0A9F7RK53-F1
#
_entry.id   AF-A0A9F7RK53-F1
#
_cell.length_a   1.000
_cell.length_b   1.000
_cell.length_c   1.000
_cell.angle_alpha   90.00
_cell.angle_beta   90.00
_cell.angle_gamma   90.00
#
_symmetry.space_group_name_H-M   'P 1'
#
loop_
_entity.id
_entity.type
_entity.pdbx_description
1 polymer ?
#
loop_
_entity_poly.entity_id
_entity_poly.type
_entity_poly.pdbx_seq_one_letter_code
_entity_poly.pdbx_strand_id
1 'polypeptide(L)'
;MKLSSSVFASFCLITELLGIALFLRGFFPVPIKSSLSSKSKLSDLPAEPVVGSNPNSTKVPPPLFNRVVIVLIDALRDDFVFGPSGKRFMPYTRNLVESGSSHSFIAKARPPTVTMPRIKALTTGSIPGFIDVVLNLNSQALLEDNLLWQAKNTGKRIIFYGDDTWVRLFPKHFLEYDGTTSFFVSDYTEVDNNVTRHLDSTLKRDDWDVLILHYLGLDHIGHISGPHSSLIGPKLLEMDDVMKKIHTSVITTEAEGTLPNLLVLCGDHGMSETGSHGGSSEAEVNTPLVLISPAFPTKEDMGEPVVVEQVDLTPTLALALALPISQNSVGRLIPAVFEKASLREQLRYLHINGHQLSSLLRDSNPGFHKEDGYEQFQMAEKAHGSWMKLYVEGNTSEVLSNIAKKVLKQYLEALQAMSAALSKQLGKYDMYSMMVGMSLILQEMSVILTLSALWTCLIHSEALPLHGALINWRLQPGDCLGWYRLKYHEIVLDLNSTWTFSLWLLGLRLLLWSRVCNYHIQFCSQVSFGEQWTSSTKTSCKNHNELYFTFALSVIT
;
A
#
# COMPACT_ATOMS: atom_id res chain seq x y z
N MET A 1 37.99 -4.64 -40.33
CA MET A 1 36.60 -4.32 -40.74
C MET A 1 36.25 -2.96 -40.17
N LYS A 2 35.90 -1.95 -40.98
CA LYS A 2 35.43 -0.66 -40.48
C LYS A 2 33.96 -0.80 -40.12
N LEU A 3 33.63 -0.89 -38.82
CA LEU A 3 32.24 -0.73 -38.39
C LEU A 3 31.82 0.70 -38.75
N SER A 4 30.69 0.89 -39.43
CA SER A 4 30.17 2.25 -39.61
C SER A 4 29.77 2.80 -38.24
N SER A 5 29.94 4.09 -38.04
CA SER A 5 29.55 4.76 -36.78
C SER A 5 28.08 4.54 -36.43
N SER A 6 27.22 4.36 -37.45
CA SER A 6 25.82 3.99 -37.28
C SER A 6 25.61 2.60 -36.68
N VAL A 7 26.36 1.60 -37.14
CA VAL A 7 26.27 0.22 -36.61
C VAL A 7 26.78 0.17 -35.17
N PHE A 8 27.83 0.91 -34.86
CA PHE A 8 28.35 1.03 -33.50
C PHE A 8 27.34 1.72 -32.56
N ALA A 9 26.77 2.85 -32.97
CA ALA A 9 25.77 3.56 -32.19
C ALA A 9 24.50 2.72 -31.95
N SER A 10 24.02 1.98 -32.96
CA SER A 10 22.91 1.05 -32.80
C SER A 10 23.23 -0.09 -31.84
N PHE A 11 24.45 -0.61 -31.86
CA PHE A 11 24.89 -1.66 -30.93
C PHE A 11 24.95 -1.17 -29.48
N CYS A 12 25.48 0.03 -29.24
CA CYS A 12 25.43 0.70 -27.94
C CYS A 12 23.98 0.85 -27.47
N LEU A 13 23.11 1.47 -28.27
CA LEU A 13 21.71 1.66 -27.90
C LEU A 13 20.99 0.35 -27.53
N ILE A 14 21.20 -0.72 -28.30
CA ILE A 14 20.60 -2.04 -28.00
C ILE A 14 21.14 -2.60 -26.68
N THR A 15 22.43 -2.41 -26.40
CA THR A 15 23.08 -2.88 -25.18
C THR A 15 22.57 -2.10 -23.96
N GLU A 16 22.42 -0.78 -24.06
CA GLU A 16 21.87 0.07 -22.99
C GLU A 16 20.42 -0.36 -22.70
N LEU A 17 19.60 -0.53 -23.75
CA LEU A 17 18.21 -0.97 -23.60
C LEU A 17 18.12 -2.36 -22.96
N LEU A 18 19.02 -3.27 -23.30
CA LEU A 18 19.09 -4.60 -22.68
C LEU A 18 19.52 -4.51 -21.21
N GLY A 19 20.52 -3.68 -20.90
CA GLY A 19 21.00 -3.43 -19.54
C GLY A 19 19.90 -2.84 -18.66
N ILE A 20 19.18 -1.84 -19.16
CA ILE A 20 18.02 -1.24 -18.50
C ILE A 20 16.91 -2.29 -18.32
N ALA A 21 16.57 -3.06 -19.36
CA ALA A 21 15.52 -4.07 -19.25
C ALA A 21 15.84 -5.16 -18.21
N LEU A 22 17.10 -5.61 -18.14
CA LEU A 22 17.56 -6.56 -17.11
C LEU A 22 17.53 -5.96 -15.72
N PHE A 23 17.96 -4.70 -15.58
CA PHE A 23 17.89 -3.99 -14.31
C PHE A 23 16.44 -3.85 -13.83
N LEU A 24 15.54 -3.36 -14.69
CA LEU A 24 14.13 -3.18 -14.35
C LEU A 24 13.43 -4.51 -14.05
N ARG A 25 13.74 -5.58 -14.80
CA ARG A 25 13.26 -6.93 -14.51
C ARG A 25 13.69 -7.39 -13.11
N GLY A 26 14.91 -7.09 -12.70
CA GLY A 26 15.39 -7.48 -11.39
C GLY A 26 14.91 -6.58 -10.26
N PHE A 27 14.70 -5.29 -10.55
CA PHE A 27 14.26 -4.27 -9.62
C PHE A 27 12.76 -4.36 -9.29
N PHE A 28 11.93 -4.78 -10.25
CA PHE A 28 10.51 -4.98 -9.99
C PHE A 28 10.24 -6.46 -9.66
N PRO A 29 9.84 -6.78 -8.40
CA PRO A 29 9.53 -8.14 -8.01
C PRO A 29 8.34 -8.69 -8.80
N VAL A 30 8.28 -10.02 -8.93
CA VAL A 30 7.15 -10.70 -9.56
C VAL A 30 5.87 -10.34 -8.79
N PRO A 31 4.82 -9.81 -9.45
CA PRO A 31 3.57 -9.48 -8.78
C PRO A 31 2.94 -10.71 -8.13
N ILE A 32 2.39 -10.54 -6.93
CA ILE A 32 1.53 -11.57 -6.31
C ILE A 32 0.17 -11.47 -6.98
N LYS A 33 -0.05 -12.31 -7.99
CA LYS A 33 -1.34 -12.43 -8.66
C LYS A 33 -1.66 -13.90 -8.84
N SER A 34 -2.92 -14.26 -8.63
CA SER A 34 -3.40 -15.58 -9.02
C SER A 34 -3.30 -15.75 -10.54
N SER A 35 -3.06 -17.00 -10.95
CA SER A 35 -2.93 -17.40 -12.36
C SER A 35 -4.25 -17.31 -13.13
N LEU A 36 -5.38 -17.26 -12.43
CA LEU A 36 -6.72 -17.18 -13.00
C LEU A 36 -7.14 -15.71 -13.16
N SER A 37 -7.50 -15.30 -14.37
CA SER A 37 -8.06 -13.97 -14.67
C SER A 37 -9.49 -13.75 -14.11
N SER A 38 -10.04 -14.71 -13.35
CA SER A 38 -11.42 -14.69 -12.88
C SER A 38 -11.52 -14.24 -11.42
N LYS A 39 -12.34 -13.23 -11.16
CA LYS A 39 -12.73 -12.80 -9.80
C LYS A 39 -13.34 -13.96 -9.01
N SER A 40 -13.10 -13.99 -7.70
CA SER A 40 -13.62 -15.04 -6.80
C SER A 40 -15.14 -15.11 -6.85
N LYS A 41 -15.70 -16.32 -6.74
CA LYS A 41 -17.15 -16.55 -6.64
C LYS A 41 -17.49 -17.41 -5.43
N LEU A 42 -18.72 -17.31 -4.95
CA LEU A 42 -19.24 -18.20 -3.88
C LEU A 42 -19.26 -19.67 -4.32
N SER A 43 -19.41 -19.94 -5.62
CA SER A 43 -19.32 -21.29 -6.18
C SER A 43 -17.93 -21.92 -6.05
N ASP A 44 -16.90 -21.10 -5.87
CA ASP A 44 -15.49 -21.52 -5.87
C ASP A 44 -15.00 -21.85 -4.45
N LEU A 45 -15.90 -21.79 -3.45
CA LEU A 45 -15.57 -22.13 -2.08
C LEU A 45 -15.17 -23.62 -1.95
N PRO A 46 -14.12 -23.93 -1.18
CA PRO A 46 -13.70 -25.30 -0.98
C PRO A 46 -14.77 -26.10 -0.24
N ALA A 47 -14.91 -27.38 -0.54
CA ALA A 47 -15.78 -28.28 0.25
C ALA A 47 -15.37 -28.27 1.73
N GLU A 48 -16.31 -28.47 2.64
CA GLU A 48 -15.99 -28.57 4.07
C GLU A 48 -15.17 -29.85 4.34
N PRO A 49 -14.07 -29.81 5.10
CA PRO A 49 -13.26 -31.01 5.33
C PRO A 49 -14.03 -32.05 6.17
N VAL A 50 -14.17 -33.28 5.66
CA VAL A 50 -14.67 -34.45 6.42
C VAL A 50 -13.87 -35.69 6.01
N VAL A 51 -13.34 -36.45 6.97
CA VAL A 51 -12.64 -37.70 6.67
C VAL A 51 -13.63 -38.81 6.30
N GLY A 52 -13.38 -39.49 5.18
CA GLY A 52 -14.12 -40.70 4.77
C GLY A 52 -15.44 -40.46 4.04
N SER A 53 -15.81 -39.20 3.79
CA SER A 53 -16.91 -38.82 2.90
C SER A 53 -16.58 -37.48 2.23
N ASN A 54 -17.02 -37.29 0.99
CA ASN A 54 -17.03 -35.95 0.39
C ASN A 54 -18.35 -35.30 0.82
N PRO A 55 -18.36 -34.34 1.77
CA PRO A 55 -19.58 -33.62 2.04
C PRO A 55 -19.90 -32.78 0.80
N ASN A 56 -21.00 -33.09 0.13
CA ASN A 56 -21.55 -32.30 -0.98
C ASN A 56 -22.08 -30.92 -0.54
N SER A 57 -21.67 -30.43 0.64
CA SER A 57 -22.19 -29.22 1.27
C SER A 57 -21.11 -28.14 1.28
N THR A 58 -20.97 -27.42 0.17
CA THR A 58 -20.29 -26.11 0.11
C THR A 58 -21.23 -25.04 0.65
N LYS A 59 -21.56 -25.09 1.94
CA LYS A 59 -22.35 -24.03 2.56
C LYS A 59 -21.48 -22.80 2.77
N VAL A 60 -21.94 -21.67 2.23
CA VAL A 60 -21.44 -20.34 2.59
C VAL A 60 -21.81 -20.13 4.06
N PRO A 61 -20.84 -19.77 4.93
CA PRO A 61 -21.18 -19.39 6.30
C PRO A 61 -22.19 -18.23 6.32
N PRO A 62 -23.13 -18.21 7.26
CA PRO A 62 -24.08 -17.09 7.37
C PRO A 62 -23.34 -15.79 7.70
N PRO A 63 -23.87 -14.62 7.29
CA PRO A 63 -23.27 -13.34 7.65
C PRO A 63 -23.34 -13.13 9.17
N LEU A 64 -22.31 -12.48 9.71
CA LEU A 64 -22.26 -12.06 11.12
C LEU A 64 -22.91 -10.70 11.33
N PHE A 65 -22.86 -9.83 10.31
CA PHE A 65 -23.39 -8.48 10.40
C PHE A 65 -24.42 -8.22 9.31
N ASN A 66 -25.43 -7.43 9.65
CA ASN A 66 -26.45 -6.99 8.71
C ASN A 66 -25.93 -5.84 7.82
N ARG A 67 -25.49 -4.74 8.46
CA ARG A 67 -24.91 -3.57 7.81
C ARG A 67 -23.53 -3.24 8.34
N VAL A 68 -22.71 -2.58 7.52
CA VAL A 68 -21.39 -2.06 7.92
C VAL A 68 -21.29 -0.59 7.58
N VAL A 69 -20.80 0.20 8.54
CA VAL A 69 -20.36 1.58 8.31
C VAL A 69 -18.85 1.63 8.46
N ILE A 70 -18.15 2.09 7.42
CA ILE A 70 -16.70 2.27 7.41
C ILE A 70 -16.41 3.77 7.44
N VAL A 71 -15.82 4.24 8.53
CA VAL A 71 -15.30 5.59 8.70
C VAL A 71 -13.79 5.52 8.51
N LEU A 72 -13.34 5.97 7.35
CA LEU A 72 -11.94 6.11 6.99
C LEU A 72 -11.53 7.57 7.21
N ILE A 73 -10.54 7.80 8.05
CA ILE A 73 -9.99 9.14 8.29
C ILE A 73 -8.56 9.18 7.75
N ASP A 74 -8.33 10.01 6.74
CA ASP A 74 -7.04 10.16 6.07
C ASP A 74 -5.98 10.65 7.06
N ALA A 75 -4.79 10.04 7.01
CA ALA A 75 -3.65 10.28 7.90
C ALA A 75 -3.90 10.14 9.41
N LEU A 76 -4.87 9.32 9.81
CA LEU A 76 -5.17 9.03 11.22
C LEU A 76 -4.09 8.15 11.87
N ARG A 77 -3.22 8.78 12.66
CA ARG A 77 -2.25 8.09 13.53
C ARG A 77 -2.94 7.31 14.65
N ASP A 78 -2.35 6.19 15.06
CA ASP A 78 -2.87 5.37 16.14
C ASP A 78 -2.84 6.09 17.50
N ASP A 79 -1.82 6.93 17.74
CA ASP A 79 -1.69 7.72 18.97
C ASP A 79 -2.74 8.85 19.10
N PHE A 80 -3.40 9.24 18.01
CA PHE A 80 -4.55 10.15 18.06
C PHE A 80 -5.80 9.51 18.68
N VAL A 81 -5.89 8.17 18.71
CA VAL A 81 -7.01 7.42 19.30
C VAL A 81 -6.57 6.72 20.60
N PHE A 82 -5.43 6.03 20.55
CA PHE A 82 -4.94 5.22 21.65
C PHE A 82 -4.08 5.99 22.65
N GLY A 83 -3.51 7.13 22.26
CA GLY A 83 -2.68 7.98 23.10
C GLY A 83 -3.44 9.01 23.93
N PRO A 84 -2.70 9.93 24.59
CA PRO A 84 -3.29 11.03 25.38
C PRO A 84 -4.20 11.95 24.56
N SER A 85 -3.90 12.14 23.28
CA SER A 85 -4.72 12.92 22.35
C SER A 85 -6.12 12.33 22.21
N GLY A 86 -6.25 11.00 22.14
CA GLY A 86 -7.56 10.34 22.06
C GLY A 86 -8.42 10.58 23.29
N LYS A 87 -7.84 10.55 24.50
CA LYS A 87 -8.56 10.89 25.73
C LYS A 87 -9.07 12.34 25.74
N ARG A 88 -8.32 13.26 25.13
CA ARG A 88 -8.61 14.70 25.15
C ARG A 88 -9.55 15.14 24.03
N PHE A 89 -9.35 14.61 22.83
CA PHE A 89 -9.96 15.09 21.60
C PHE A 89 -10.85 14.05 20.91
N MET A 90 -10.81 12.78 21.32
CA MET A 90 -11.77 11.76 20.89
C MET A 90 -12.41 11.02 22.07
N PRO A 91 -12.95 11.74 23.08
CA PRO A 91 -13.40 11.13 24.32
C PRO A 91 -14.51 10.08 24.15
N TYR A 92 -15.41 10.23 23.17
CA TYR A 92 -16.48 9.27 22.91
C TYR A 92 -15.93 7.97 22.31
N THR A 93 -15.14 8.08 21.25
CA THR A 93 -14.45 6.96 20.60
C THR A 93 -13.54 6.26 21.59
N ARG A 94 -12.84 7.03 22.42
CA ARG A 94 -12.02 6.49 23.50
C ARG A 94 -12.86 5.67 24.46
N ASN A 95 -13.99 6.19 24.93
CA ASN A 95 -14.89 5.44 25.82
C ASN A 95 -15.35 4.11 25.19
N LEU A 96 -15.73 4.10 23.90
CA LEU A 96 -16.07 2.87 23.18
C LEU A 96 -14.92 1.87 23.14
N VAL A 97 -13.69 2.36 23.00
CA VAL A 97 -12.47 1.54 22.97
C VAL A 97 -12.16 0.96 24.37
N GLU A 98 -12.34 1.74 25.44
CA GLU A 98 -11.99 1.32 26.81
C GLU A 98 -13.06 0.44 27.48
N SER A 99 -14.33 0.75 27.27
CA SER A 99 -15.44 0.11 28.01
C SER A 99 -16.63 -0.32 27.15
N GLY A 100 -16.61 0.00 25.85
CA GLY A 100 -17.66 -0.39 24.92
C GLY A 100 -17.52 -1.82 24.40
N SER A 101 -18.51 -2.25 23.63
CA SER A 101 -18.47 -3.48 22.84
C SER A 101 -17.63 -3.27 21.58
N SER A 102 -16.30 -3.36 21.74
CA SER A 102 -15.35 -3.11 20.65
C SER A 102 -14.12 -4.00 20.68
N HIS A 103 -13.53 -4.22 19.51
CA HIS A 103 -12.17 -4.73 19.34
C HIS A 103 -11.29 -3.65 18.73
N SER A 104 -10.07 -3.49 19.24
CA SER A 104 -9.18 -2.38 18.89
C SER A 104 -7.79 -2.93 18.57
N PHE A 105 -7.21 -2.44 17.48
CA PHE A 105 -5.94 -2.91 16.93
C PHE A 105 -5.10 -1.75 16.42
N ILE A 106 -3.78 -1.94 16.40
CA ILE A 106 -2.90 -1.14 15.54
C ILE A 106 -2.82 -1.86 14.20
N ALA A 107 -3.38 -1.25 13.15
CA ALA A 107 -3.32 -1.75 11.79
C ALA A 107 -2.11 -1.16 11.06
N LYS A 108 -1.18 -2.03 10.65
CA LYS A 108 0.02 -1.61 9.92
C LYS A 108 -0.27 -1.43 8.42
N ALA A 109 -0.21 -0.18 7.97
CA ALA A 109 -0.32 0.23 6.59
C ALA A 109 1.05 0.12 5.90
N ARG A 110 1.32 -0.99 5.22
CA ARG A 110 2.64 -1.19 4.58
C ARG A 110 2.94 -0.10 3.55
N PRO A 111 4.19 0.40 3.46
CA PRO A 111 4.55 1.40 2.48
C PRO A 111 4.27 0.98 1.02
N PRO A 112 4.00 1.93 0.11
CA PRO A 112 3.93 3.37 0.36
C PRO A 112 2.63 3.76 1.07
N THR A 113 2.77 4.61 2.09
CA THR A 113 1.68 5.18 2.90
C THR A 113 1.05 6.38 2.18
N VAL A 114 0.46 6.13 1.02
CA VAL A 114 -0.22 7.12 0.18
C VAL A 114 -1.67 6.69 -0.01
N THR A 115 -2.60 7.64 0.04
CA THR A 115 -4.05 7.43 0.02
C THR A 115 -4.53 6.42 -1.03
N MET A 116 -4.28 6.65 -2.33
CA MET A 116 -4.77 5.74 -3.38
C MET A 116 -4.25 4.29 -3.23
N PRO A 117 -2.94 4.02 -3.06
CA PRO A 117 -2.45 2.69 -2.75
C PRO A 117 -3.11 2.06 -1.52
N ARG A 118 -3.36 2.82 -0.46
CA ARG A 118 -3.95 2.32 0.79
C ARG A 118 -5.44 2.00 0.65
N ILE A 119 -6.21 2.81 -0.08
CA ILE A 119 -7.59 2.49 -0.48
C ILE A 119 -7.65 1.16 -1.24
N LYS A 120 -6.71 0.94 -2.18
CA LYS A 120 -6.61 -0.35 -2.87
C LYS A 120 -6.34 -1.47 -1.87
N ALA A 121 -5.36 -1.32 -0.99
CA ALA A 121 -5.02 -2.34 0.01
C ALA A 121 -6.19 -2.71 0.93
N LEU A 122 -6.95 -1.72 1.42
CA LEU A 122 -8.12 -1.90 2.28
C LEU A 122 -9.28 -2.63 1.57
N THR A 123 -9.38 -2.51 0.25
CA THR A 123 -10.48 -3.09 -0.54
C THR A 123 -10.12 -4.41 -1.19
N THR A 124 -8.86 -4.64 -1.56
CA THR A 124 -8.40 -5.87 -2.21
C THR A 124 -7.81 -6.89 -1.23
N GLY A 125 -7.33 -6.43 -0.06
CA GLY A 125 -6.53 -7.24 0.85
C GLY A 125 -5.13 -7.54 0.31
N SER A 126 -4.72 -6.88 -0.78
CA SER A 126 -3.38 -7.02 -1.37
C SER A 126 -2.48 -5.88 -0.91
N ILE A 127 -1.16 -6.10 -0.90
CA ILE A 127 -0.19 -5.05 -0.63
C ILE A 127 0.26 -4.49 -1.99
N PRO A 128 -0.02 -3.21 -2.31
CA PRO A 128 0.40 -2.57 -3.56
C PRO A 128 1.91 -2.68 -3.78
N GLY A 129 2.32 -3.16 -4.95
CA GLY A 129 3.71 -3.07 -5.40
C GLY A 129 4.04 -1.66 -5.90
N PHE A 130 5.31 -1.30 -5.91
CA PHE A 130 5.76 0.00 -6.42
C PHE A 130 5.35 0.23 -7.89
N ILE A 131 5.46 -0.80 -8.74
CA ILE A 131 5.04 -0.72 -10.14
C ILE A 131 3.54 -0.47 -10.27
N ASP A 132 2.73 -1.07 -9.39
CA ASP A 132 1.29 -0.85 -9.38
C ASP A 132 0.96 0.59 -8.99
N VAL A 133 1.74 1.22 -8.10
CA VAL A 133 1.56 2.64 -7.79
C VAL A 133 1.86 3.50 -9.01
N VAL A 134 3.03 3.31 -9.64
CA VAL A 134 3.48 4.09 -10.81
C VAL A 134 2.52 3.96 -11.99
N LEU A 135 2.14 2.73 -12.35
CA LEU A 135 1.23 2.47 -13.48
C LEU A 135 -0.18 3.00 -13.22
N ASN A 136 -0.58 3.13 -11.95
CA ASN A 136 -1.91 3.62 -11.57
C ASN A 136 -1.92 5.08 -11.09
N LEU A 137 -0.84 5.85 -11.26
CA LEU A 137 -0.76 7.27 -10.85
C LEU A 137 -1.86 8.15 -11.49
N ASN A 138 -2.54 7.68 -12.53
CA ASN A 138 -3.64 8.38 -13.18
C ASN A 138 -5.05 7.93 -12.69
N SER A 139 -5.14 7.31 -11.51
CA SER A 139 -6.40 6.89 -10.86
C SER A 139 -7.36 6.11 -11.77
N GLN A 140 -6.86 5.18 -12.58
CA GLN A 140 -7.71 4.36 -13.44
C GLN A 140 -8.57 3.39 -12.61
N ALA A 141 -9.70 2.98 -13.19
CA ALA A 141 -10.61 2.00 -12.59
C ALA A 141 -9.87 0.74 -12.14
N LEU A 142 -10.10 0.31 -10.89
CA LEU A 142 -9.54 -0.92 -10.36
C LEU A 142 -10.29 -2.11 -10.94
N LEU A 143 -9.62 -2.86 -11.82
CA LEU A 143 -10.20 -4.03 -12.48
C LEU A 143 -10.12 -5.31 -11.64
N GLU A 144 -9.16 -5.34 -10.70
CA GLU A 144 -8.89 -6.47 -9.83
C GLU A 144 -10.10 -6.79 -8.92
N ASP A 145 -10.14 -8.03 -8.46
CA ASP A 145 -11.12 -8.46 -7.48
C ASP A 145 -10.96 -7.67 -6.16
N ASN A 146 -12.09 -7.30 -5.55
CA ASN A 146 -12.12 -6.47 -4.35
C ASN A 146 -13.46 -6.58 -3.61
N LEU A 147 -13.47 -6.19 -2.34
CA LEU A 147 -14.62 -6.26 -1.44
C LEU A 147 -15.86 -5.55 -2.00
N LEU A 148 -15.70 -4.37 -2.63
CA LEU A 148 -16.83 -3.61 -3.16
C LEU A 148 -17.45 -4.30 -4.38
N TRP A 149 -16.61 -4.88 -5.25
CA TRP A 149 -17.09 -5.68 -6.37
C TRP A 149 -17.88 -6.89 -5.87
N GLN A 150 -17.35 -7.59 -4.86
CA GLN A 150 -18.00 -8.77 -4.26
C GLN A 150 -19.33 -8.41 -3.60
N ALA A 151 -19.38 -7.32 -2.82
CA ALA A 151 -20.60 -6.82 -2.22
C ALA A 151 -21.65 -6.47 -3.29
N LYS A 152 -21.27 -5.69 -4.30
CA LYS A 152 -22.21 -5.33 -5.38
C LYS A 152 -22.71 -6.55 -6.14
N ASN A 153 -21.82 -7.49 -6.50
CA ASN A 153 -22.17 -8.66 -7.30
C ASN A 153 -23.05 -9.66 -6.54
N THR A 154 -23.07 -9.60 -5.21
CA THR A 154 -24.01 -10.36 -4.35
C THR A 154 -25.28 -9.57 -4.03
N GLY A 155 -25.49 -8.40 -4.64
CA GLY A 155 -26.69 -7.59 -4.51
C GLY A 155 -26.69 -6.62 -3.32
N LYS A 156 -25.57 -6.47 -2.60
CA LYS A 156 -25.43 -5.50 -1.51
C LYS A 156 -25.43 -4.07 -2.06
N ARG A 157 -26.12 -3.17 -1.35
CA ARG A 157 -26.27 -1.75 -1.70
C ARG A 157 -25.20 -0.94 -0.97
N ILE A 158 -24.35 -0.26 -1.73
CA ILE A 158 -23.19 0.47 -1.20
C ILE A 158 -23.41 1.97 -1.39
N ILE A 159 -23.29 2.74 -0.31
CA ILE A 159 -23.31 4.21 -0.33
C ILE A 159 -21.90 4.71 0.01
N PHE A 160 -21.43 5.76 -0.70
CA PHE A 160 -20.10 6.33 -0.48
C PHE A 160 -20.11 7.87 -0.46
N TYR A 161 -19.50 8.49 0.54
CA TYR A 161 -19.19 9.92 0.54
C TYR A 161 -17.74 10.13 0.95
N GLY A 162 -16.96 10.91 0.20
CA GLY A 162 -15.53 11.08 0.50
C GLY A 162 -14.68 11.45 -0.71
N ASP A 163 -13.37 11.23 -0.60
CA ASP A 163 -12.39 11.52 -1.67
C ASP A 163 -12.80 10.91 -3.03
N ASP A 164 -12.75 11.73 -4.10
CA ASP A 164 -13.15 11.34 -5.45
C ASP A 164 -12.33 10.20 -6.08
N THR A 165 -11.17 9.88 -5.50
CA THR A 165 -10.34 8.71 -5.83
C THR A 165 -11.16 7.42 -5.76
N TRP A 166 -12.06 7.27 -4.77
CA TRP A 166 -12.94 6.11 -4.69
C TRP A 166 -13.88 6.00 -5.89
N VAL A 167 -14.44 7.12 -6.35
CA VAL A 167 -15.35 7.16 -7.51
C VAL A 167 -14.61 6.75 -8.79
N ARG A 168 -13.35 7.18 -8.93
CA ARG A 168 -12.48 6.83 -10.07
C ARG A 168 -12.04 5.37 -10.04
N LEU A 169 -11.68 4.86 -8.85
CA LEU A 169 -11.25 3.47 -8.66
C LEU A 169 -12.41 2.47 -8.81
N PHE A 170 -13.61 2.81 -8.34
CA PHE A 170 -14.76 1.91 -8.27
C PHE A 170 -15.96 2.43 -9.08
N PRO A 171 -15.80 2.71 -10.39
CA PRO A 171 -16.89 3.26 -11.19
C PRO A 171 -18.08 2.30 -11.18
N LYS A 172 -19.28 2.86 -10.99
CA LYS A 172 -20.55 2.13 -10.94
C LYS A 172 -20.68 1.15 -9.77
N HIS A 173 -19.83 1.19 -8.74
CA HIS A 173 -19.97 0.27 -7.59
C HIS A 173 -20.99 0.76 -6.57
N PHE A 174 -21.15 2.08 -6.45
CA PHE A 174 -22.03 2.71 -5.49
C PHE A 174 -23.44 2.89 -6.04
N LEU A 175 -24.44 2.62 -5.19
CA LEU A 175 -25.85 2.93 -5.45
C LEU A 175 -26.07 4.45 -5.40
N GLU A 176 -25.45 5.08 -4.42
CA GLU A 176 -25.46 6.51 -4.19
C GLU A 176 -24.05 6.94 -3.78
N TYR A 177 -23.55 8.03 -4.35
CA TYR A 177 -22.23 8.52 -3.98
C TYR A 177 -22.08 10.02 -4.15
N ASP A 178 -21.14 10.59 -3.40
CA ASP A 178 -20.73 11.98 -3.55
C ASP A 178 -19.21 12.12 -3.35
N GLY A 179 -18.52 12.55 -4.40
CA GLY A 179 -17.07 12.66 -4.43
C GLY A 179 -16.60 14.08 -4.08
N THR A 180 -15.60 14.17 -3.22
CA THR A 180 -14.97 15.41 -2.78
C THR A 180 -13.58 15.52 -3.39
N THR A 181 -13.27 16.65 -4.01
CA THR A 181 -11.97 16.90 -4.62
C THR A 181 -10.94 17.31 -3.56
N SER A 182 -9.82 16.59 -3.48
CA SER A 182 -8.73 16.80 -2.51
C SER A 182 -7.59 17.70 -3.01
N PHE A 183 -7.75 18.37 -4.15
CA PHE A 183 -6.65 19.11 -4.79
C PHE A 183 -6.13 20.31 -3.96
N PHE A 184 -6.98 20.92 -3.14
CA PHE A 184 -6.62 22.11 -2.36
C PHE A 184 -6.40 21.77 -0.88
N VAL A 185 -5.16 21.44 -0.53
CA VAL A 185 -4.75 21.07 0.83
C VAL A 185 -5.10 22.13 1.88
N SER A 186 -5.20 23.41 1.50
CA SER A 186 -5.62 24.51 2.40
C SER A 186 -7.05 24.38 2.92
N ASP A 187 -7.90 23.58 2.25
CA ASP A 187 -9.29 23.35 2.65
C ASP A 187 -9.41 22.06 3.46
N TYR A 188 -9.43 22.17 4.78
CA TYR A 188 -9.63 21.06 5.71
C TYR A 188 -11.02 21.08 6.37
N THR A 189 -11.92 21.97 5.93
CA THR A 189 -13.26 22.12 6.55
C THR A 189 -14.35 21.76 5.56
N GLU A 190 -14.34 22.34 4.36
CA GLU A 190 -15.39 22.10 3.38
C GLU A 190 -15.29 20.67 2.83
N VAL A 191 -14.09 20.11 2.71
CA VAL A 191 -13.89 18.69 2.37
C VAL A 191 -14.65 17.75 3.32
N ASP A 192 -14.66 18.01 4.63
CA ASP A 192 -15.34 17.15 5.60
C ASP A 192 -16.84 17.48 5.74
N ASN A 193 -17.22 18.75 5.53
CA ASN A 193 -18.63 19.14 5.37
C ASN A 193 -19.27 18.39 4.20
N ASN A 194 -18.53 18.25 3.10
CA ASN A 194 -18.98 17.56 1.90
C ASN A 194 -19.25 16.07 2.13
N VAL A 195 -18.46 15.42 2.98
CA VAL A 195 -18.71 14.04 3.41
C VAL A 195 -19.94 13.97 4.33
N THR A 196 -20.09 14.94 5.22
CA THR A 196 -21.09 14.89 6.30
C THR A 196 -22.49 15.34 5.87
N ARG A 197 -22.64 16.16 4.83
CA ARG A 197 -23.91 16.80 4.45
C ARG A 197 -25.08 15.83 4.19
N HIS A 198 -24.79 14.61 3.75
CA HIS A 198 -25.79 13.57 3.47
C HIS A 198 -25.97 12.57 4.60
N LEU A 199 -25.08 12.60 5.61
CA LEU A 199 -25.02 11.58 6.64
C LEU A 199 -26.33 11.47 7.41
N ASP A 200 -26.92 12.59 7.83
CA ASP A 200 -28.15 12.59 8.63
C ASP A 200 -29.35 12.00 7.89
N SER A 201 -29.47 12.22 6.57
CA SER A 201 -30.53 11.59 5.76
C SER A 201 -30.26 10.10 5.54
N THR A 202 -29.00 9.71 5.35
CA THR A 202 -28.62 8.33 5.06
C THR A 202 -28.75 7.42 6.27
N LEU A 203 -28.40 7.90 7.47
CA LEU A 203 -28.56 7.15 8.72
C LEU A 203 -30.03 6.87 9.09
N LYS A 204 -30.99 7.62 8.53
CA LYS A 204 -32.43 7.39 8.74
C LYS A 204 -33.03 6.38 7.76
N ARG A 205 -32.26 5.91 6.79
CA ARG A 205 -32.71 4.99 5.73
C ARG A 205 -32.23 3.57 6.01
N ASP A 206 -33.01 2.60 5.54
CA ASP A 206 -32.70 1.16 5.59
C ASP A 206 -32.44 0.54 4.21
N ASP A 207 -32.24 1.38 3.19
CA ASP A 207 -32.04 0.99 1.80
C ASP A 207 -30.56 0.80 1.40
N TRP A 208 -29.68 0.57 2.38
CA TRP A 208 -28.25 0.32 2.17
C TRP A 208 -27.73 -0.81 3.06
N ASP A 209 -26.65 -1.45 2.64
CA ASP A 209 -25.97 -2.54 3.36
C ASP A 209 -24.56 -2.11 3.82
N VAL A 210 -23.88 -1.27 3.02
CA VAL A 210 -22.54 -0.77 3.31
C VAL A 210 -22.53 0.75 3.12
N LEU A 211 -22.11 1.49 4.14
CA LEU A 211 -21.86 2.93 4.08
C LEU A 211 -20.35 3.19 4.27
N ILE A 212 -19.74 3.95 3.38
CA ILE A 212 -18.32 4.30 3.44
C ILE A 212 -18.20 5.83 3.47
N LEU A 213 -17.51 6.33 4.49
CA LEU A 213 -17.19 7.73 4.68
C LEU A 213 -15.67 7.87 4.65
N HIS A 214 -15.13 8.73 3.79
CA HIS A 214 -13.70 9.01 3.72
C HIS A 214 -13.42 10.50 3.96
N TYR A 215 -12.96 10.82 5.16
CA TYR A 215 -12.67 12.17 5.64
C TYR A 215 -11.22 12.56 5.38
N LEU A 216 -10.98 13.80 4.93
CA LEU A 216 -9.68 14.25 4.41
C LEU A 216 -9.06 15.38 5.23
N GLY A 217 -9.88 16.11 5.99
CA GLY A 217 -9.43 17.35 6.64
C GLY A 217 -8.27 17.15 7.62
N LEU A 218 -8.13 15.95 8.20
CA LEU A 218 -7.02 15.64 9.09
C LEU A 218 -5.66 15.58 8.35
N ASP A 219 -5.60 14.89 7.21
CA ASP A 219 -4.39 14.85 6.37
C ASP A 219 -4.02 16.24 5.85
N HIS A 220 -5.02 17.00 5.39
CA HIS A 220 -4.83 18.38 4.94
C HIS A 220 -4.19 19.27 6.03
N ILE A 221 -4.64 19.16 7.29
CA ILE A 221 -4.00 19.86 8.43
C ILE A 221 -2.57 19.38 8.65
N GLY A 222 -2.35 18.06 8.55
CA GLY A 222 -1.03 17.43 8.61
C GLY A 222 -0.07 18.07 7.63
N HIS A 223 -0.41 18.12 6.35
CA HIS A 223 0.43 18.74 5.31
C HIS A 223 0.72 20.23 5.53
N ILE A 224 -0.22 20.99 6.09
CA ILE A 224 -0.02 22.43 6.35
C ILE A 224 0.89 22.66 7.55
N SER A 225 0.71 21.90 8.63
CA SER A 225 1.21 22.30 9.96
C SER A 225 1.69 21.17 10.87
N GLY A 226 1.60 19.92 10.40
CA GLY A 226 2.05 18.74 11.13
C GLY A 226 1.10 18.24 12.23
N PRO A 227 1.42 17.07 12.82
CA PRO A 227 0.57 16.36 13.79
C PRO A 227 0.43 17.04 15.15
N HIS A 228 1.26 18.04 15.45
CA HIS A 228 1.24 18.78 16.73
C HIS A 228 0.56 20.15 16.62
N SER A 229 -0.06 20.44 15.48
CA SER A 229 -0.77 21.69 15.24
C SER A 229 -1.96 21.87 16.20
N SER A 230 -2.25 23.12 16.57
CA SER A 230 -3.43 23.45 17.38
C SER A 230 -4.76 23.12 16.67
N LEU A 231 -4.72 22.88 15.35
CA LEU A 231 -5.87 22.49 14.54
C LEU A 231 -6.22 20.99 14.65
N ILE A 232 -5.28 20.14 15.08
CA ILE A 232 -5.50 18.68 15.19
C ILE A 232 -6.57 18.38 16.24
N GLY A 233 -6.53 19.03 17.40
CA GLY A 233 -7.49 18.80 18.47
C GLY A 233 -8.95 19.05 18.07
N PRO A 234 -9.29 20.24 17.52
CA PRO A 234 -10.62 20.51 16.98
C PRO A 234 -11.04 19.53 15.87
N LYS A 235 -10.13 19.15 14.98
CA LYS A 235 -10.44 18.19 13.91
C LYS A 235 -10.74 16.78 14.45
N LEU A 236 -9.99 16.31 15.44
CA LEU A 236 -10.26 15.03 16.09
C LEU A 236 -11.61 15.04 16.85
N LEU A 237 -11.99 16.17 17.46
CA LEU A 237 -13.30 16.33 18.10
C LEU A 237 -14.45 16.25 17.08
N GLU A 238 -14.28 16.86 15.91
CA GLU A 238 -15.23 16.73 14.81
C GLU A 238 -15.42 15.25 14.41
N MET A 239 -14.33 14.50 14.26
CA MET A 239 -14.38 13.08 13.94
C MET A 239 -15.01 12.24 15.06
N ASP A 240 -14.77 12.60 16.32
CA ASP A 240 -15.41 11.97 17.48
C ASP A 240 -16.94 12.16 17.49
N ASP A 241 -17.40 13.36 17.13
CA ASP A 241 -18.82 13.66 16.99
C ASP A 241 -19.48 12.89 15.84
N VAL A 242 -18.77 12.70 14.72
CA VAL A 242 -19.21 11.82 13.62
C VAL A 242 -19.35 10.38 14.10
N MET A 243 -18.34 9.85 14.80
CA MET A 243 -18.37 8.50 15.36
C MET A 243 -19.55 8.32 16.32
N LYS A 244 -19.78 9.29 17.21
CA LYS A 244 -20.92 9.31 18.13
C LYS A 244 -22.25 9.30 17.41
N LYS A 245 -22.42 10.13 16.39
CA LYS A 245 -23.63 10.21 15.59
C LYS A 245 -23.96 8.88 14.93
N ILE A 246 -22.98 8.23 14.30
CA ILE A 246 -23.18 6.96 13.61
C ILE A 246 -23.50 5.84 14.61
N HIS A 247 -22.70 5.74 15.69
CA HIS A 247 -22.91 4.72 16.71
C HIS A 247 -24.32 4.80 17.32
N THR A 248 -24.76 6.01 17.69
CA THR A 248 -26.09 6.23 18.27
C THR A 248 -27.24 6.05 17.28
N SER A 249 -26.99 6.17 15.96
CA SER A 249 -28.04 6.06 14.94
C SER A 249 -28.19 4.66 14.36
N VAL A 250 -27.11 3.87 14.31
CA VAL A 250 -27.07 2.56 13.62
C VAL A 250 -26.87 1.40 14.58
N ILE A 251 -26.06 1.59 15.63
CA ILE A 251 -25.65 0.50 16.51
C ILE A 251 -26.60 0.39 17.71
N THR A 252 -27.01 1.51 18.30
CA THR A 252 -27.89 1.49 19.49
C THR A 252 -29.37 1.38 19.17
N THR A 253 -29.76 1.46 17.91
CA THR A 253 -31.16 1.45 17.44
C THR A 253 -31.58 0.11 16.82
N GLU A 254 -30.75 -0.92 16.98
CA GLU A 254 -30.97 -2.23 16.38
C GLU A 254 -32.23 -2.90 16.92
N ALA A 255 -33.04 -3.44 16.01
CA ALA A 255 -34.22 -4.20 16.36
C ALA A 255 -33.82 -5.56 16.94
N GLU A 256 -34.44 -5.92 18.06
CA GLU A 256 -34.28 -7.25 18.67
C GLU A 256 -34.56 -8.36 17.64
N GLY A 257 -33.69 -9.37 17.60
CA GLY A 257 -33.82 -10.52 16.69
C GLY A 257 -33.24 -10.32 15.27
N THR A 258 -32.61 -9.17 14.99
CA THR A 258 -31.85 -8.95 13.74
C THR A 258 -30.35 -9.22 13.94
N LEU A 259 -29.62 -9.46 12.85
CA LEU A 259 -28.17 -9.52 12.90
C LEU A 259 -27.62 -8.12 13.28
N PRO A 260 -26.59 -8.05 14.13
CA PRO A 260 -26.03 -6.77 14.55
C PRO A 260 -25.34 -6.04 13.39
N ASN A 261 -25.17 -4.74 13.51
CA ASN A 261 -24.39 -3.94 12.58
C ASN A 261 -22.95 -3.79 13.09
N LEU A 262 -22.06 -3.39 12.19
CA LEU A 262 -20.65 -3.15 12.48
C LEU A 262 -20.27 -1.72 12.11
N LEU A 263 -19.67 -0.99 13.05
CA LEU A 263 -19.01 0.29 12.81
C LEU A 263 -17.50 0.07 12.83
N VAL A 264 -16.83 0.48 11.75
CA VAL A 264 -15.38 0.38 11.56
C VAL A 264 -14.80 1.79 11.53
N LEU A 265 -13.90 2.10 12.45
CA LEU A 265 -13.02 3.26 12.38
C LEU A 265 -11.63 2.79 11.96
N CYS A 266 -11.09 3.38 10.89
CA CYS A 266 -9.73 3.08 10.44
C CYS A 266 -9.05 4.30 9.80
N GLY A 267 -7.72 4.25 9.73
CA GLY A 267 -6.91 5.11 8.87
C GLY A 267 -6.40 4.34 7.65
N ASP A 268 -6.14 5.06 6.56
CA ASP A 268 -5.46 4.53 5.38
C ASP A 268 -3.93 4.57 5.55
N HIS A 269 -3.43 5.62 6.17
CA HIS A 269 -2.08 5.77 6.73
C HIS A 269 -2.11 6.72 7.94
N GLY A 270 -0.97 6.89 8.60
CA GLY A 270 -0.73 7.99 9.54
C GLY A 270 0.04 9.14 8.88
N MET A 271 0.79 9.91 9.66
CA MET A 271 1.65 10.99 9.17
C MET A 271 2.93 11.11 9.99
N SER A 272 4.01 11.55 9.35
CA SER A 272 5.29 11.83 9.97
C SER A 272 5.20 13.01 10.95
N GLU A 273 6.25 13.22 11.73
CA GLU A 273 6.36 14.37 12.66
C GLU A 273 6.33 15.74 11.95
N THR A 274 6.57 15.77 10.63
CA THR A 274 6.47 16.99 9.81
C THR A 274 5.17 17.06 9.01
N GLY A 275 4.24 16.11 9.21
CA GLY A 275 2.97 16.07 8.47
C GLY A 275 3.09 15.59 7.02
N SER A 276 4.16 14.85 6.69
CA SER A 276 4.30 14.16 5.41
C SER A 276 3.85 12.70 5.55
N HIS A 277 3.61 12.04 4.43
CA HIS A 277 3.37 10.59 4.39
C HIS A 277 4.02 9.99 3.12
N GLY A 278 3.82 8.71 2.87
CA GLY A 278 4.42 7.94 1.76
C GLY A 278 5.66 7.12 2.14
N GLY A 279 6.23 7.38 3.32
CA GLY A 279 7.39 6.72 3.87
C GLY A 279 7.06 5.44 4.65
N SER A 280 7.91 5.16 5.66
CA SER A 280 7.89 3.91 6.43
C SER A 280 8.14 4.13 7.92
N SER A 281 8.08 5.38 8.39
CA SER A 281 8.18 5.66 9.81
C SER A 281 6.99 5.06 10.55
N GLU A 282 7.19 4.76 11.84
CA GLU A 282 6.15 4.14 12.65
C GLU A 282 4.86 4.97 12.69
N ALA A 283 4.98 6.30 12.79
CA ALA A 283 3.85 7.22 12.78
C ALA A 283 3.11 7.28 11.43
N GLU A 284 3.76 6.94 10.31
CA GLU A 284 3.10 6.83 9.01
C GLU A 284 2.41 5.48 8.80
N VAL A 285 2.97 4.42 9.38
CA VAL A 285 2.54 3.03 9.14
C VAL A 285 1.48 2.57 10.15
N ASN A 286 1.55 3.02 11.40
CA ASN A 286 0.62 2.61 12.44
C ASN A 286 -0.65 3.47 12.37
N THR A 287 -1.78 2.81 12.12
CA THR A 287 -3.11 3.43 12.12
C THR A 287 -4.01 2.71 13.13
N PRO A 288 -5.02 3.37 13.70
CA PRO A 288 -5.97 2.68 14.54
C PRO A 288 -6.94 1.87 13.66
N LEU A 289 -7.33 0.69 14.14
CA LEU A 289 -8.48 -0.05 13.64
C LEU A 289 -9.37 -0.40 14.83
N VAL A 290 -10.57 0.18 14.85
CA VAL A 290 -11.57 -0.05 15.91
C VAL A 290 -12.84 -0.61 15.28
N LEU A 291 -13.23 -1.79 15.73
CA LEU A 291 -14.43 -2.51 15.31
C LEU A 291 -15.44 -2.46 16.46
N ILE A 292 -16.61 -1.86 16.22
CA ILE A 292 -17.63 -1.60 17.24
C ILE A 292 -18.93 -2.29 16.83
N SER A 293 -19.45 -3.14 17.71
CA SER A 293 -20.71 -3.86 17.51
C SER A 293 -21.22 -4.42 18.83
N PRO A 294 -22.53 -4.46 19.10
CA PRO A 294 -23.09 -5.13 20.27
C PRO A 294 -22.83 -6.65 20.25
N ALA A 295 -22.43 -7.20 19.09
CA ALA A 295 -21.96 -8.56 18.98
C ALA A 295 -20.68 -8.82 19.80
N PHE A 296 -19.88 -7.81 20.10
CA PHE A 296 -18.61 -7.95 20.80
C PHE A 296 -18.77 -7.89 22.32
N PRO A 297 -17.87 -8.53 23.11
CA PRO A 297 -17.87 -8.40 24.55
C PRO A 297 -17.56 -6.95 24.97
N THR A 298 -18.21 -6.48 26.02
CA THR A 298 -17.81 -5.25 26.72
C THR A 298 -16.52 -5.49 27.47
N LYS A 299 -15.55 -4.59 27.35
CA LYS A 299 -14.28 -4.68 28.07
C LYS A 299 -14.38 -4.05 29.45
N GLU A 300 -13.67 -4.63 30.41
CA GLU A 300 -13.47 -4.04 31.74
C GLU A 300 -12.18 -3.22 31.83
N ASP A 301 -11.22 -3.43 30.91
CA ASP A 301 -9.96 -2.68 30.84
C ASP A 301 -9.36 -2.62 29.42
N MET A 302 -8.56 -1.59 29.18
CA MET A 302 -7.71 -1.42 28.01
C MET A 302 -6.46 -2.28 28.11
N GLY A 303 -6.51 -3.46 27.51
CA GLY A 303 -5.28 -4.12 27.08
C GLY A 303 -4.56 -3.29 26.01
N GLU A 304 -3.24 -3.48 25.85
CA GLU A 304 -2.53 -2.92 24.70
C GLU A 304 -3.17 -3.42 23.39
N PRO A 305 -3.46 -2.52 22.42
CA PRO A 305 -4.03 -2.94 21.15
C PRO A 305 -3.13 -3.95 20.44
N VAL A 306 -3.71 -5.08 20.03
CA VAL A 306 -2.98 -6.10 19.26
C VAL A 306 -2.64 -5.55 17.88
N VAL A 307 -1.45 -5.86 17.38
CA VAL A 307 -1.02 -5.45 16.03
C VAL A 307 -1.59 -6.40 14.97
N VAL A 308 -2.21 -5.85 13.94
CA VAL A 308 -2.67 -6.54 12.74
C VAL A 308 -2.12 -5.86 11.47
N GLU A 309 -2.19 -6.53 10.33
CA GLU A 309 -1.88 -5.88 9.06
C GLU A 309 -3.15 -5.19 8.53
N GLN A 310 -3.03 -4.03 7.89
CA GLN A 310 -4.19 -3.31 7.34
C GLN A 310 -5.01 -4.17 6.35
N VAL A 311 -4.32 -5.02 5.59
CA VAL A 311 -4.92 -5.94 4.63
C VAL A 311 -5.74 -7.07 5.27
N ASP A 312 -5.61 -7.31 6.58
CA ASP A 312 -6.39 -8.31 7.32
C ASP A 312 -7.88 -7.92 7.43
N LEU A 313 -8.20 -6.62 7.28
CA LEU A 313 -9.57 -6.13 7.31
C LEU A 313 -10.40 -6.67 6.15
N THR A 314 -9.83 -6.79 4.95
CA THR A 314 -10.56 -7.21 3.75
C THR A 314 -11.13 -8.63 3.84
N PRO A 315 -10.36 -9.70 4.10
CA PRO A 315 -10.92 -11.05 4.23
C PRO A 315 -11.85 -11.16 5.45
N THR A 316 -11.59 -10.39 6.49
CA THR A 316 -12.44 -10.33 7.69
C THR A 316 -13.84 -9.79 7.35
N LEU A 317 -13.93 -8.64 6.70
CA LEU A 317 -15.22 -8.07 6.27
C LEU A 317 -15.90 -8.93 5.20
N ALA A 318 -15.13 -9.51 4.28
CA ALA A 318 -15.69 -10.41 3.26
C ALA A 318 -16.45 -11.57 3.91
N LEU A 319 -15.81 -12.33 4.82
CA LEU A 319 -16.48 -13.45 5.46
C LEU A 319 -17.57 -13.01 6.45
N ALA A 320 -17.36 -11.91 7.18
CA ALA A 320 -18.37 -11.39 8.10
C ALA A 320 -19.67 -10.93 7.40
N LEU A 321 -19.60 -10.64 6.10
CA LEU A 321 -20.74 -10.29 5.24
C LEU A 321 -21.17 -11.42 4.29
N ALA A 322 -20.65 -12.64 4.48
CA ALA A 322 -20.89 -13.79 3.62
C ALA A 322 -20.55 -13.56 2.14
N LEU A 323 -19.46 -12.83 1.88
CA LEU A 323 -18.90 -12.53 0.57
C LEU A 323 -17.67 -13.41 0.27
N PRO A 324 -17.36 -13.68 -1.02
CA PRO A 324 -16.07 -14.26 -1.39
C PRO A 324 -14.91 -13.36 -0.96
N ILE A 325 -13.82 -13.99 -0.51
CA ILE A 325 -12.56 -13.28 -0.28
C ILE A 325 -11.96 -12.89 -1.64
N SER A 326 -11.51 -11.63 -1.75
CA SER A 326 -10.77 -11.15 -2.91
C SER A 326 -9.63 -12.09 -3.27
N GLN A 327 -9.56 -12.48 -4.54
CA GLN A 327 -8.64 -13.51 -5.04
C GLN A 327 -7.17 -13.27 -4.67
N ASN A 328 -6.71 -12.01 -4.75
CA ASN A 328 -5.32 -11.61 -4.49
C ASN A 328 -5.09 -11.13 -3.04
N SER A 329 -6.05 -11.36 -2.14
CA SER A 329 -5.89 -11.02 -0.74
C SER A 329 -4.73 -11.81 -0.12
N VAL A 330 -3.80 -11.10 0.51
CA VAL A 330 -2.75 -11.72 1.36
C VAL A 330 -3.11 -11.61 2.84
N GLY A 331 -4.20 -10.94 3.17
CA GLY A 331 -4.69 -10.78 4.52
C GLY A 331 -5.17 -12.08 5.15
N ARG A 332 -5.12 -12.11 6.48
CA ARG A 332 -5.68 -13.18 7.32
C ARG A 332 -6.85 -12.68 8.14
N LEU A 333 -7.72 -13.58 8.57
CA LEU A 333 -8.85 -13.22 9.42
C LEU A 333 -8.40 -12.67 10.78
N ILE A 334 -9.09 -11.63 11.24
CA ILE A 334 -8.99 -11.12 12.62
C ILE A 334 -9.89 -12.00 13.51
N PRO A 335 -9.34 -12.89 14.36
CA PRO A 335 -10.14 -13.93 15.01
C PRO A 335 -11.19 -13.39 15.98
N ALA A 336 -10.91 -12.24 16.60
CA ALA A 336 -11.81 -11.57 17.54
C ALA A 336 -13.20 -11.29 16.93
N VAL A 337 -13.28 -11.01 15.62
CA VAL A 337 -14.56 -10.75 14.94
C VAL A 337 -15.47 -11.98 14.91
N PHE A 338 -14.89 -13.18 14.95
CA PHE A 338 -15.61 -14.45 14.80
C PHE A 338 -15.73 -15.22 16.12
N GLU A 339 -15.30 -14.64 17.26
CA GLU A 339 -15.16 -15.39 18.53
C GLU A 339 -16.48 -15.97 19.05
N LYS A 340 -17.60 -15.30 18.79
CA LYS A 340 -18.94 -15.74 19.22
C LYS A 340 -19.59 -16.74 18.28
N ALA A 341 -19.03 -16.97 17.09
CA ALA A 341 -19.48 -18.02 16.21
C ALA A 341 -19.22 -19.40 16.83
N SER A 342 -19.96 -20.43 16.42
CA SER A 342 -19.69 -21.78 16.90
C SER A 342 -18.29 -22.25 16.49
N LEU A 343 -17.68 -23.17 17.25
CA LEU A 343 -16.35 -23.70 16.91
C LEU A 343 -16.29 -24.26 15.48
N ARG A 344 -17.37 -24.88 14.99
CA ARG A 344 -17.48 -25.34 13.61
C ARG A 344 -17.36 -24.19 12.61
N GLU A 345 -18.10 -23.11 12.84
CA GLU A 345 -18.08 -21.93 11.98
C GLU A 345 -16.71 -21.25 12.01
N GLN A 346 -16.11 -21.09 13.20
CA GLN A 346 -14.75 -20.55 13.33
C GLN A 346 -13.73 -21.37 12.50
N LEU A 347 -13.76 -22.70 12.61
CA LEU A 347 -12.92 -23.58 11.80
C LEU A 347 -13.24 -23.46 10.30
N ARG A 348 -14.50 -23.29 9.93
CA ARG A 348 -14.92 -23.10 8.53
C ARG A 348 -14.42 -21.78 7.96
N TYR A 349 -14.48 -20.67 8.70
CA TYR A 349 -13.95 -19.38 8.28
C TYR A 349 -12.44 -19.45 8.05
N LEU A 350 -11.70 -20.01 9.02
CA LEU A 350 -10.25 -20.18 8.91
C LEU A 350 -9.85 -21.10 7.75
N HIS A 351 -10.61 -22.16 7.52
CA HIS A 351 -10.42 -23.04 6.37
C HIS A 351 -10.59 -22.31 5.03
N ILE A 352 -11.63 -21.48 4.88
CA ILE A 352 -11.86 -20.72 3.64
C ILE A 352 -10.73 -19.73 3.38
N ASN A 353 -10.31 -18.97 4.39
CA ASN A 353 -9.19 -18.03 4.25
C ASN A 353 -7.85 -18.75 3.99
N GLY A 354 -7.59 -19.86 4.67
CA GLY A 354 -6.40 -20.68 4.43
C GLY A 354 -6.38 -21.29 3.03
N HIS A 355 -7.54 -21.74 2.52
CA HIS A 355 -7.64 -22.24 1.14
C HIS A 355 -7.31 -21.15 0.12
N GLN A 356 -7.83 -19.93 0.31
CA GLN A 356 -7.54 -18.79 -0.56
C GLN A 356 -6.05 -18.44 -0.53
N LEU A 357 -5.44 -18.31 0.65
CA LEU A 357 -4.00 -18.04 0.77
C LEU A 357 -3.14 -19.17 0.18
N SER A 358 -3.51 -20.44 0.39
CA SER A 358 -2.78 -21.59 -0.16
C SER A 358 -2.82 -21.62 -1.69
N SER A 359 -3.96 -21.24 -2.28
CA SER A 359 -4.14 -21.15 -3.72
C SER A 359 -3.33 -19.99 -4.29
N LEU A 360 -3.35 -18.83 -3.63
CA LEU A 360 -2.54 -17.67 -4.03
C LEU A 360 -1.04 -18.00 -3.97
N LEU A 361 -0.59 -18.67 -2.90
CA LEU A 361 0.81 -19.08 -2.74
C LEU A 361 1.25 -20.10 -3.80
N ARG A 362 0.41 -21.07 -4.14
CA ARG A 362 0.66 -22.03 -5.22
C ARG A 362 0.82 -21.32 -6.57
N ASP A 363 -0.02 -20.32 -6.83
CA ASP A 363 -0.03 -19.58 -8.09
C ASP A 363 1.16 -18.61 -8.20
N SER A 364 1.59 -17.99 -7.08
CA SER A 364 2.64 -16.97 -7.09
C SER A 364 4.05 -17.50 -6.83
N ASN A 365 4.20 -18.71 -6.28
CA ASN A 365 5.49 -19.25 -5.86
C ASN A 365 5.71 -20.69 -6.35
N PRO A 366 6.59 -20.92 -7.35
CA PRO A 366 6.94 -22.28 -7.78
C PRO A 366 7.52 -23.17 -6.67
N GLY A 367 8.09 -22.56 -5.62
CA GLY A 367 8.64 -23.23 -4.45
C GLY A 367 7.64 -23.42 -3.29
N PHE A 368 6.34 -23.21 -3.49
CA PHE A 368 5.34 -23.20 -2.41
C PHE A 368 5.34 -24.44 -1.51
N HIS A 369 5.67 -25.61 -2.05
CA HIS A 369 5.78 -26.87 -1.29
C HIS A 369 6.83 -26.84 -0.17
N LYS A 370 7.78 -25.89 -0.21
CA LYS A 370 8.81 -25.70 0.81
C LYS A 370 8.44 -24.66 1.86
N GLU A 371 7.29 -23.99 1.71
CA GLU A 371 6.84 -22.97 2.65
C GLU A 371 6.12 -23.64 3.82
N ASP A 372 6.65 -23.46 5.04
CA ASP A 372 6.12 -24.10 6.25
C ASP A 372 4.61 -23.87 6.44
N GLY A 373 4.12 -22.67 6.11
CA GLY A 373 2.71 -22.33 6.23
C GLY A 373 1.79 -23.18 5.34
N TYR A 374 2.27 -23.61 4.17
CA TYR A 374 1.50 -24.47 3.27
C TYR A 374 1.35 -25.87 3.86
N GLU A 375 2.44 -26.45 4.38
CA GLU A 375 2.40 -27.75 5.05
C GLU A 375 1.53 -27.72 6.31
N GLN A 376 1.68 -26.68 7.14
CA GLN A 376 0.87 -26.48 8.35
C GLN A 376 -0.63 -26.38 8.01
N PHE A 377 -0.99 -25.71 6.91
CA PHE A 377 -2.37 -25.63 6.45
C PHE A 377 -2.93 -27.01 6.07
N GLN A 378 -2.17 -27.82 5.32
CA GLN A 378 -2.59 -29.18 4.95
C GLN A 378 -2.78 -30.08 6.20
N MET A 379 -1.91 -29.93 7.20
CA MET A 379 -2.05 -30.63 8.48
C MET A 379 -3.31 -30.18 9.24
N ALA A 380 -3.56 -28.88 9.31
CA ALA A 380 -4.75 -28.31 9.94
C ALA A 380 -6.04 -28.75 9.24
N GLU A 381 -6.06 -28.78 7.91
CA GLU A 381 -7.20 -29.26 7.10
C GLU A 381 -7.51 -30.73 7.35
N LYS A 382 -6.48 -31.59 7.41
CA LYS A 382 -6.66 -33.01 7.76
C LYS A 382 -7.17 -33.19 9.20
N ALA A 383 -6.66 -32.40 10.13
CA ALA A 383 -7.09 -32.43 11.53
C ALA A 383 -8.55 -31.94 11.67
N HIS A 384 -8.94 -30.90 10.93
CA HIS A 384 -10.31 -30.41 10.83
C HIS A 384 -11.25 -31.50 10.28
N GLY A 385 -10.88 -32.19 9.20
CA GLY A 385 -11.69 -33.29 8.68
C GLY A 385 -11.87 -34.44 9.67
N SER A 386 -10.84 -34.72 10.47
CA SER A 386 -10.90 -35.74 11.54
C SER A 386 -11.82 -35.30 12.69
N TRP A 387 -11.74 -34.03 13.07
CA TRP A 387 -12.62 -33.42 14.06
C TRP A 387 -14.09 -33.41 13.60
N MET A 388 -14.33 -33.04 12.33
CA MET A 388 -15.67 -32.97 11.74
C MET A 388 -16.36 -34.33 11.72
N LYS A 389 -15.61 -35.41 11.46
CA LYS A 389 -16.14 -36.78 11.55
C LYS A 389 -16.71 -37.06 12.95
N LEU A 390 -15.94 -36.78 14.00
CA LEU A 390 -16.38 -36.96 15.40
C LEU A 390 -17.56 -36.05 15.76
N TYR A 391 -17.57 -34.83 15.24
CA TYR A 391 -18.66 -33.87 15.43
C TYR A 391 -19.98 -34.38 14.82
N VAL A 392 -19.94 -34.90 13.58
CA VAL A 392 -21.12 -35.43 12.88
C VAL A 392 -21.62 -36.73 13.51
N GLU A 393 -20.73 -37.56 14.07
CA GLU A 393 -21.08 -38.77 14.83
C GLU A 393 -21.75 -38.46 16.19
N GLY A 394 -21.94 -37.18 16.54
CA GLY A 394 -22.70 -36.75 17.73
C GLY A 394 -21.88 -36.73 19.02
N ASN A 395 -20.55 -36.77 18.94
CA ASN A 395 -19.70 -36.66 20.12
C ASN A 395 -19.72 -35.20 20.64
N THR A 396 -20.29 -34.95 21.82
CA THR A 396 -20.34 -33.60 22.41
C THR A 396 -19.39 -33.43 23.60
N SER A 397 -18.35 -34.26 23.69
CA SER A 397 -17.43 -34.23 24.83
C SER A 397 -16.57 -32.96 24.88
N GLU A 398 -16.16 -32.58 26.09
CA GLU A 398 -15.15 -31.53 26.32
C GLU A 398 -13.85 -31.80 25.53
N VAL A 399 -13.52 -33.08 25.35
CA VAL A 399 -12.41 -33.53 24.51
C VAL A 399 -12.56 -33.04 23.07
N LEU A 400 -13.76 -33.08 22.49
CA LEU A 400 -13.99 -32.60 21.12
C LEU A 400 -13.81 -31.07 21.03
N SER A 401 -14.24 -30.31 22.04
CA SER A 401 -14.01 -28.87 22.12
C SER A 401 -12.52 -28.53 22.21
N ASN A 402 -11.76 -29.28 23.00
CA ASN A 402 -10.31 -29.10 23.11
C ASN A 402 -9.57 -29.45 21.81
N ILE A 403 -10.03 -30.46 21.07
CA ILE A 403 -9.50 -30.77 19.74
C ILE A 403 -9.82 -29.62 18.77
N ALA A 404 -11.05 -29.09 18.75
CA ALA A 404 -11.40 -27.93 17.91
C ALA A 404 -10.48 -26.74 18.18
N LYS A 405 -10.28 -26.38 19.45
CA LYS A 405 -9.38 -25.28 19.84
C LYS A 405 -7.94 -25.51 19.38
N LYS A 406 -7.48 -26.75 19.40
CA LYS A 406 -6.16 -27.13 18.87
C LYS A 406 -6.10 -26.95 17.35
N VAL A 407 -7.10 -27.40 16.60
CA VAL A 407 -7.18 -27.22 15.14
C VAL A 407 -7.27 -25.74 14.78
N LEU A 408 -8.05 -24.97 15.54
CA LEU A 408 -8.17 -23.52 15.38
C LEU A 408 -6.79 -22.85 15.50
N LYS A 409 -6.02 -23.19 16.54
CA LYS A 409 -4.65 -22.69 16.71
C LYS A 409 -3.74 -23.07 15.54
N GLN A 410 -3.81 -24.31 15.05
CA GLN A 410 -3.04 -24.76 13.89
C GLN A 410 -3.37 -23.97 12.62
N TYR A 411 -4.65 -23.66 12.39
CA TYR A 411 -5.04 -22.80 11.28
C TYR A 411 -4.47 -21.38 11.44
N LEU A 412 -4.58 -20.76 12.61
CA LEU A 412 -4.05 -19.41 12.84
C LEU A 412 -2.55 -19.33 12.57
N GLU A 413 -1.78 -20.33 13.01
CA GLU A 413 -0.35 -20.45 12.74
C GLU A 413 -0.06 -20.59 11.24
N ALA A 414 -0.81 -21.46 10.55
CA ALA A 414 -0.67 -21.67 9.10
C ALA A 414 -1.00 -20.41 8.28
N LEU A 415 -2.11 -19.73 8.61
CA LEU A 415 -2.52 -18.47 7.96
C LEU A 415 -1.45 -17.39 8.15
N GLN A 416 -0.91 -17.24 9.37
CA GLN A 416 0.16 -16.29 9.63
C GLN A 416 1.41 -16.60 8.80
N ALA A 417 1.83 -17.86 8.75
CA ALA A 417 3.01 -18.27 7.98
C ALA A 417 2.82 -18.07 6.47
N MET A 418 1.66 -18.44 5.90
CA MET A 418 1.37 -18.23 4.48
C MET A 418 1.28 -16.74 4.11
N SER A 419 0.57 -15.93 4.91
CA SER A 419 0.46 -14.49 4.70
C SER A 419 1.82 -13.79 4.78
N ALA A 420 2.67 -14.18 5.73
CA ALA A 420 4.03 -13.67 5.84
C ALA A 420 4.91 -14.07 4.64
N ALA A 421 4.81 -15.32 4.17
CA ALA A 421 5.54 -15.82 3.01
C ALA A 421 5.16 -15.06 1.73
N LEU A 422 3.85 -14.87 1.50
CA LEU A 422 3.32 -14.04 0.41
C LEU A 422 3.84 -12.61 0.54
N SER A 423 3.62 -11.95 1.67
CA SER A 423 4.05 -10.56 1.88
C SER A 423 5.55 -10.32 1.69
N LYS A 424 6.39 -11.33 1.99
CA LYS A 424 7.84 -11.28 1.76
C LYS A 424 8.23 -11.26 0.28
N GLN A 425 7.41 -11.83 -0.61
CA GLN A 425 7.71 -11.87 -2.06
C GLN A 425 7.71 -10.47 -2.68
N LEU A 426 6.89 -9.54 -2.18
CA LEU A 426 6.81 -8.16 -2.67
C LEU A 426 8.09 -7.34 -2.42
N GLY A 427 8.98 -7.83 -1.55
CA GLY A 427 10.29 -7.20 -1.30
C GLY A 427 11.48 -7.96 -1.89
N LYS A 428 11.25 -9.02 -2.68
CA LYS A 428 12.34 -9.84 -3.25
C LYS A 428 12.78 -9.28 -4.61
N TYR A 429 13.90 -8.57 -4.61
CA TYR A 429 14.59 -8.19 -5.83
C TYR A 429 15.39 -9.35 -6.43
N ASP A 430 15.38 -9.49 -7.75
CA ASP A 430 16.33 -10.36 -8.46
C ASP A 430 17.65 -9.60 -8.63
N MET A 431 18.47 -9.70 -7.58
CA MET A 431 19.79 -9.07 -7.50
C MET A 431 20.71 -9.49 -8.64
N TYR A 432 20.58 -10.72 -9.15
CA TYR A 432 21.41 -11.18 -10.25
C TYR A 432 21.10 -10.41 -11.53
N SER A 433 19.81 -10.33 -11.92
CA SER A 433 19.40 -9.55 -13.09
C SER A 433 19.75 -8.06 -12.93
N MET A 434 19.60 -7.49 -11.72
CA MET A 434 20.03 -6.12 -11.43
C MET A 434 21.53 -5.91 -11.61
N MET A 435 22.36 -6.79 -11.05
CA MET A 435 23.82 -6.69 -11.14
C MET A 435 24.31 -6.84 -12.59
N VAL A 436 23.74 -7.78 -13.34
CA VAL A 436 24.07 -7.97 -14.76
C VAL A 436 23.66 -6.74 -15.57
N GLY A 437 22.44 -6.25 -15.39
CA GLY A 437 21.95 -5.04 -16.05
C GLY A 437 22.82 -3.81 -15.75
N MET A 438 23.16 -3.59 -14.48
CA MET A 438 24.04 -2.50 -14.06
C MET A 438 25.46 -2.64 -14.63
N SER A 439 25.99 -3.85 -14.68
CA SER A 439 27.32 -4.11 -15.25
C SER A 439 27.36 -3.78 -16.74
N LEU A 440 26.31 -4.13 -17.50
CA LEU A 440 26.19 -3.78 -18.92
C LEU A 440 26.18 -2.27 -19.13
N ILE A 441 25.36 -1.54 -18.37
CA ILE A 441 25.27 -0.06 -18.44
C ILE A 441 26.63 0.58 -18.10
N LEU A 442 27.30 0.14 -17.03
CA LEU A 442 28.60 0.69 -16.64
C LEU A 442 29.71 0.39 -17.66
N GLN A 443 29.71 -0.81 -18.25
CA GLN A 443 30.65 -1.17 -19.31
C GLN A 443 30.44 -0.30 -20.55
N GLU A 444 29.19 -0.08 -20.96
CA GLU A 444 28.88 0.80 -22.08
C GLU A 444 29.31 2.23 -21.82
N MET A 445 28.98 2.78 -20.64
CA MET A 445 29.44 4.13 -20.25
C MET A 445 30.97 4.24 -20.31
N SER A 446 31.68 3.22 -19.86
CA SER A 446 33.15 3.19 -19.88
C SER A 446 33.70 3.16 -21.32
N VAL A 447 33.06 2.40 -22.22
CA VAL A 447 33.43 2.36 -23.65
C VAL A 447 33.19 3.71 -24.32
N ILE A 448 32.05 4.36 -24.07
CA ILE A 448 31.74 5.69 -24.63
C ILE A 448 32.75 6.73 -24.11
N LEU A 449 33.04 6.72 -22.81
CA LEU A 449 34.01 7.64 -22.20
C LEU A 449 35.42 7.43 -22.75
N THR A 450 35.90 6.19 -22.86
CA THR A 450 37.23 5.89 -23.41
C THR A 450 37.35 6.27 -24.87
N LEU A 451 36.32 6.01 -25.69
CA LEU A 451 36.30 6.45 -27.09
C LEU A 451 36.30 7.98 -27.21
N SER A 452 35.56 8.69 -26.34
CA SER A 452 35.56 10.16 -26.31
C SER A 452 36.92 10.74 -25.92
N ALA A 453 37.61 10.11 -24.95
CA ALA A 453 38.95 10.51 -24.52
C ALA A 453 39.99 10.25 -25.61
N LEU A 454 39.95 9.08 -26.25
CA LEU A 454 40.84 8.73 -27.36
C LEU A 454 40.67 9.66 -28.56
N TRP A 455 39.42 10.01 -28.89
CA TRP A 455 39.11 10.99 -29.94
C TRP A 455 39.71 12.37 -29.61
N THR A 456 39.57 12.81 -28.35
CA THR A 456 40.13 14.10 -27.90
C THR A 456 41.66 14.10 -27.97
N CYS A 457 42.32 13.00 -27.58
CA CYS A 457 43.77 12.85 -27.68
C CYS A 457 44.25 12.81 -29.15
N LEU A 458 43.51 12.14 -30.04
CA LEU A 458 43.84 12.08 -31.47
C LEU A 458 43.80 13.47 -32.12
N ILE A 459 42.74 14.26 -31.84
CA ILE A 459 42.63 15.66 -32.28
C ILE A 459 43.81 16.50 -31.78
N HIS A 460 44.23 16.31 -30.53
CA HIS A 460 45.39 17.03 -29.98
C HIS A 460 46.73 16.55 -30.55
N SER A 461 46.84 15.29 -30.98
CA SER A 461 48.06 14.72 -31.53
C SER A 461 48.31 15.05 -33.01
N GLU A 462 47.25 15.29 -33.79
CA GLU A 462 47.38 15.77 -35.18
C GLU A 462 47.58 17.31 -35.27
N ALA A 463 47.52 18.02 -34.14
CA ALA A 463 47.88 19.42 -34.06
C ALA A 463 49.41 19.60 -33.86
N LEU A 464 50.18 19.57 -34.95
CA LEU A 464 51.51 20.24 -35.02
C LEU A 464 51.34 21.77 -35.04
N PRO A 465 52.33 22.56 -34.55
CA PRO A 465 52.10 23.80 -33.82
C PRO A 465 51.74 24.98 -34.73
N LEU A 466 50.53 25.51 -34.58
CA LEU A 466 50.27 26.91 -34.93
C LEU A 466 50.73 27.78 -33.76
N HIS A 467 51.76 28.58 -34.04
CA HIS A 467 52.32 29.59 -33.16
C HIS A 467 51.24 30.39 -32.40
N GLY A 468 51.48 30.52 -31.09
CA GLY A 468 50.99 31.54 -30.17
C GLY A 468 49.77 32.37 -30.56
N ALA A 469 48.63 32.05 -29.96
CA ALA A 469 47.67 33.06 -29.52
C ALA A 469 46.99 32.58 -28.24
N LEU A 470 47.27 33.28 -27.14
CA LEU A 470 46.58 33.17 -25.86
C LEU A 470 45.07 33.28 -26.08
N ILE A 471 44.32 32.17 -25.93
CA ILE A 471 42.87 32.24 -25.81
C ILE A 471 42.54 32.60 -24.36
N ASN A 472 42.43 33.90 -24.12
CA ASN A 472 41.92 34.46 -22.87
C ASN A 472 40.40 34.20 -22.81
N TRP A 473 39.97 33.30 -21.94
CA TRP A 473 38.55 33.14 -21.61
C TRP A 473 38.15 34.29 -20.68
N ARG A 474 37.60 35.37 -21.25
CA ARG A 474 36.99 36.45 -20.45
C ARG A 474 35.47 36.35 -20.58
N LEU A 475 34.82 35.85 -19.54
CA LEU A 475 33.40 36.07 -19.32
C LEU A 475 33.22 37.51 -18.82
N GLN A 476 32.47 38.33 -19.55
CA GLN A 476 31.96 39.60 -19.02
C GLN A 476 30.51 39.42 -18.58
N PRO A 477 30.11 40.00 -17.42
CA PRO A 477 28.75 39.95 -16.94
C PRO A 477 27.88 40.97 -17.69
N GLY A 478 26.74 40.52 -18.20
CA GLY A 478 25.74 41.36 -18.83
C GLY A 478 24.36 40.72 -18.72
N ASP A 479 23.43 41.49 -18.14
CA ASP A 479 22.10 41.07 -17.72
C ASP A 479 21.14 40.75 -18.87
N CYS A 480 20.26 39.79 -18.56
CA CYS A 480 18.90 39.56 -19.07
C CYS A 480 18.66 39.15 -20.54
N LEU A 481 17.93 38.02 -20.64
CA LEU A 481 17.23 37.41 -21.77
C LEU A 481 18.11 36.67 -22.78
N GLY A 482 17.91 35.35 -22.74
CA GLY A 482 18.66 34.31 -23.43
C GLY A 482 18.74 34.42 -24.95
N TRP A 483 19.44 33.43 -25.52
CA TRP A 483 19.87 33.26 -26.91
C TRP A 483 21.31 33.74 -27.19
N TYR A 484 22.28 32.91 -26.78
CA TYR A 484 23.64 32.99 -27.32
C TYR A 484 23.64 32.52 -28.78
N ARG A 485 23.90 33.44 -29.71
CA ARG A 485 24.09 33.18 -31.14
C ARG A 485 25.59 33.14 -31.42
N LEU A 486 26.15 31.96 -31.71
CA LEU A 486 27.51 31.83 -32.24
C LEU A 486 27.47 32.13 -33.75
N LYS A 487 28.16 33.20 -34.18
CA LYS A 487 28.43 33.48 -35.59
C LYS A 487 29.92 33.25 -35.83
N TYR A 488 30.27 32.38 -36.78
CA TYR A 488 31.60 32.31 -37.38
C TYR A 488 31.48 32.22 -38.90
N HIS A 489 32.31 32.99 -39.60
CA HIS A 489 32.37 33.09 -41.06
C HIS A 489 33.09 31.87 -41.66
N GLU A 490 32.47 31.28 -42.69
CA GLU A 490 33.03 30.43 -43.76
C GLU A 490 34.10 29.38 -43.41
N ILE A 491 33.67 28.30 -42.73
CA ILE A 491 34.13 26.94 -43.06
C ILE A 491 32.88 26.05 -43.01
N VAL A 492 32.48 25.49 -44.16
CA VAL A 492 31.44 24.46 -44.23
C VAL A 492 32.05 23.18 -43.66
N LEU A 493 31.83 22.93 -42.36
CA LEU A 493 31.99 21.62 -41.75
C LEU A 493 30.62 20.96 -41.73
N ASP A 494 30.49 19.90 -42.52
CA ASP A 494 29.31 19.04 -42.60
C ASP A 494 29.21 18.24 -41.29
N LEU A 495 28.61 18.85 -40.27
CA LEU A 495 28.38 18.26 -38.95
C LEU A 495 27.14 17.36 -39.01
N ASN A 496 27.40 16.06 -39.17
CA ASN A 496 26.39 15.01 -39.00
C ASN A 496 25.68 15.14 -37.64
N SER A 497 24.34 15.16 -37.67
CA SER A 497 23.39 15.49 -36.59
C SER A 497 23.39 14.56 -35.36
N THR A 498 24.22 13.52 -35.33
CA THR A 498 24.29 12.53 -34.25
C THR A 498 25.19 12.95 -33.10
N TRP A 499 26.25 13.72 -33.36
CA TRP A 499 27.23 14.10 -32.33
C TRP A 499 26.74 15.23 -31.42
N THR A 500 25.93 16.14 -31.97
CA THR A 500 25.20 17.16 -31.19
C THR A 500 24.21 16.52 -30.23
N PHE A 501 23.60 15.39 -30.61
CA PHE A 501 22.66 14.65 -29.75
C PHE A 501 23.38 13.90 -28.62
N SER A 502 24.53 13.29 -28.90
CA SER A 502 25.34 12.61 -27.88
C SER A 502 25.95 13.57 -26.85
N LEU A 503 26.42 14.73 -27.29
CA LEU A 503 26.90 15.79 -26.38
C LEU A 503 25.76 16.44 -25.60
N TRP A 504 24.56 16.54 -26.19
CA TRP A 504 23.36 16.99 -25.51
C TRP A 504 22.90 15.98 -24.45
N LEU A 505 22.94 14.67 -24.74
CA LEU A 505 22.68 13.60 -23.77
C LEU A 505 23.72 13.55 -22.65
N LEU A 506 25.00 13.76 -22.95
CA LEU A 506 26.05 13.84 -21.94
C LEU A 506 25.86 15.08 -21.05
N GLY A 507 25.50 16.22 -21.65
CA GLY A 507 25.14 17.44 -20.93
C GLY A 507 23.89 17.27 -20.06
N LEU A 508 22.86 16.58 -20.55
CA LEU A 508 21.65 16.24 -19.81
C LEU A 508 21.98 15.28 -18.65
N ARG A 509 22.83 14.26 -18.87
CA ARG A 509 23.30 13.31 -17.86
C ARG A 509 24.17 13.98 -16.79
N LEU A 510 25.02 14.95 -17.16
CA LEU A 510 25.82 15.75 -16.21
C LEU A 510 24.97 16.80 -15.45
N LEU A 511 23.90 17.34 -16.07
CA LEU A 511 22.92 18.19 -15.41
C LEU A 511 22.03 17.40 -14.43
N LEU A 512 21.63 16.18 -14.81
CA LEU A 512 20.91 15.26 -13.93
C LEU A 512 21.80 14.80 -12.78
N TRP A 513 23.06 14.43 -13.05
CA TRP A 513 24.06 14.11 -12.03
C TRP A 513 24.34 15.31 -11.12
N SER A 514 24.53 16.53 -11.65
CA SER A 514 24.81 17.70 -10.82
C SER A 514 23.60 18.16 -10.02
N ARG A 515 22.37 17.97 -10.52
CA ARG A 515 21.14 18.15 -9.73
C ARG A 515 21.00 17.10 -8.64
N VAL A 516 21.30 15.83 -8.90
CA VAL A 516 21.32 14.75 -7.89
C VAL A 516 22.39 15.03 -6.81
N CYS A 517 23.58 15.49 -7.20
CA CYS A 517 24.63 15.90 -6.27
C CYS A 517 24.29 17.19 -5.50
N ASN A 518 23.64 18.18 -6.13
CA ASN A 518 23.18 19.39 -5.43
C ASN A 518 22.00 19.11 -4.49
N TYR A 519 21.09 18.18 -4.81
CA TYR A 519 20.08 17.70 -3.87
C TYR A 519 20.72 16.99 -2.67
N HIS A 520 21.83 16.26 -2.89
CA HIS A 520 22.64 15.67 -1.82
C HIS A 520 23.39 16.71 -0.96
N ILE A 521 23.72 17.89 -1.50
CA ILE A 521 24.41 18.97 -0.77
C ILE A 521 23.43 19.92 -0.09
N GLN A 522 22.26 20.20 -0.67
CA GLN A 522 21.21 21.01 -0.05
C GLN A 522 20.51 20.31 1.13
N PHE A 523 20.37 18.98 1.10
CA PHE A 523 19.91 18.22 2.28
C PHE A 523 20.93 18.23 3.44
N CYS A 524 22.19 18.59 3.18
CA CYS A 524 23.26 18.72 4.17
C CYS A 524 23.61 20.17 4.53
N SER A 525 22.86 21.19 4.06
CA SER A 525 23.17 22.59 4.35
C SER A 525 21.94 23.47 4.59
N GLN A 526 21.19 23.15 5.65
CA GLN A 526 20.41 24.16 6.38
C GLN A 526 20.50 23.91 7.90
N VAL A 527 21.60 24.35 8.51
CA VAL A 527 21.61 25.07 9.80
C VAL A 527 22.83 25.99 9.76
N SER A 528 22.64 27.29 9.92
CA SER A 528 23.72 28.27 10.07
C SER A 528 23.72 28.84 11.49
N PHE A 529 24.94 29.01 12.01
CA PHE A 529 25.39 29.80 13.17
C PHE A 529 24.93 29.39 14.58
N GLY A 530 25.90 28.99 15.40
CA GLY A 530 25.85 29.11 16.85
C GLY A 530 26.37 27.89 17.62
N GLU A 531 27.59 28.03 18.16
CA GLU A 531 28.10 27.37 19.38
C GLU A 531 28.60 25.90 19.37
N GLN A 532 29.89 25.81 19.70
CA GLN A 532 30.64 24.78 20.43
C GLN A 532 30.35 23.29 20.15
N TRP A 533 31.30 22.69 19.41
CA TRP A 533 31.49 21.25 19.28
C TRP A 533 31.94 20.60 20.59
N THR A 534 31.13 19.69 21.13
CA THR A 534 31.62 18.56 21.93
C THR A 534 31.18 17.25 21.27
N SER A 535 32.15 16.33 21.19
CA SER A 535 32.09 15.08 20.44
C SER A 535 31.11 14.05 21.00
N SER A 536 30.06 13.72 20.24
CA SER A 536 29.56 12.34 20.11
C SER A 536 28.40 12.29 19.10
N THR A 537 28.61 11.65 17.96
CA THR A 537 27.58 10.88 17.22
C THR A 537 28.22 10.22 16.00
N LYS A 538 28.62 8.96 16.17
CA LYS A 538 28.66 7.97 15.08
C LYS A 538 27.27 7.34 15.00
N THR A 539 26.84 6.95 13.80
CA THR A 539 25.54 6.34 13.39
C THR A 539 24.43 7.38 13.15
N SER A 540 23.65 7.35 12.05
CA SER A 540 23.10 6.24 11.29
C SER A 540 22.81 6.66 9.83
N CYS A 541 23.32 5.90 8.86
CA CYS A 541 22.73 5.82 7.52
C CYS A 541 22.60 4.32 7.22
N LYS A 542 21.53 3.72 7.73
CA LYS A 542 21.16 2.31 7.52
C LYS A 542 19.80 2.29 6.85
N ASN A 543 19.73 2.60 5.56
CA ASN A 543 18.64 2.12 4.71
C ASN A 543 19.08 2.19 3.25
N HIS A 544 19.55 1.05 2.72
CA HIS A 544 19.91 0.93 1.30
C HIS A 544 18.72 1.17 0.36
N ASN A 545 17.48 1.01 0.84
CA ASN A 545 16.26 1.13 0.04
C ASN A 545 15.96 2.57 -0.44
N GLU A 546 16.32 3.59 0.34
CA GLU A 546 16.12 5.01 -0.06
C GLU A 546 17.05 5.41 -1.21
N LEU A 547 18.27 4.90 -1.22
CA LEU A 547 19.27 5.18 -2.26
C LEU A 547 18.83 4.66 -3.63
N TYR A 548 18.24 3.47 -3.68
CA TYR A 548 17.74 2.89 -4.92
C TYR A 548 16.43 3.55 -5.40
N PHE A 549 15.62 4.07 -4.46
CA PHE A 549 14.36 4.76 -4.75
C PHE A 549 14.60 6.09 -5.50
N THR A 550 15.53 6.90 -5.03
CA THR A 550 15.91 8.17 -5.67
C THR A 550 16.57 7.96 -7.03
N PHE A 551 17.35 6.88 -7.17
CA PHE A 551 17.97 6.50 -8.45
C PHE A 551 16.92 6.11 -9.50
N ALA A 552 15.91 5.30 -9.13
CA ALA A 552 14.85 4.88 -10.05
C ALA A 552 14.01 6.05 -10.59
N LEU A 553 13.66 7.02 -9.74
CA LEU A 553 12.97 8.25 -10.16
C LEU A 553 13.82 9.08 -11.14
N SER A 554 15.13 9.21 -10.90
CA SER A 554 16.03 9.96 -11.78
C SER A 554 16.31 9.30 -13.14
N VAL A 555 16.04 8.00 -13.27
CA VAL A 555 16.17 7.25 -14.54
C VAL A 555 14.86 7.32 -15.34
N ILE A 556 13.73 7.55 -14.67
CA ILE A 556 12.39 7.60 -15.28
C ILE A 556 12.02 9.02 -15.75
N THR A 557 12.49 10.06 -15.06
CA THR A 557 12.33 11.48 -15.43
C THR A 557 13.51 12.00 -16.22
#